data_AF-A0A858BTK5-F1
#
_entry.id   AF-A0A858BTK5-F1
#
_cell.length_a   1.000
_cell.length_b   1.000
_cell.length_c   1.000
_cell.angle_alpha   90.00
_cell.angle_beta   90.00
_cell.angle_gamma   90.00
#
_symmetry.space_group_name_H-M   'P 1'
#
loop_
_entity.id
_entity.type
_entity.pdbx_description
1 polymer ?
#
loop_
_entity_poly.entity_id
_entity_poly.type
_entity_poly.pdbx_seq_one_letter_code
_entity_poly.pdbx_strand_id
1 'polypeptide(L)'
;MKIYNKKGLVFGVVWIALGVCNLIINIVSPEEFLSKQIKDVLIAVVVIMIGSSGFIRAFSKQATREDRMEDQDERNQLLALKTKALTLKIFYGCLGMSAIGAVAGYKLTDNPAWIPIFTVAAVLLGLLLLVELIVSIYYERSM
;
A
#
# COMPACT_ATOMS: atom_id res chain seq x y z
N MET A 1 5.84 26.47 11.40
CA MET A 1 6.16 25.12 11.94
C MET A 1 7.20 24.48 11.00
N LYS A 2 8.36 24.02 11.50
CA LYS A 2 9.41 23.44 10.64
C LYS A 2 9.04 21.99 10.29
N ILE A 3 9.08 21.64 9.00
CA ILE A 3 8.80 20.29 8.50
C ILE A 3 10.08 19.47 8.60
N TYR A 4 10.08 18.41 9.41
CA TYR A 4 11.27 17.57 9.64
C TYR A 4 11.27 16.32 8.75
N ASN A 5 10.09 15.75 8.44
CA ASN A 5 9.96 14.61 7.52
C ASN A 5 9.03 14.93 6.34
N LYS A 6 9.62 15.37 5.21
CA LYS A 6 8.88 15.69 3.98
C LYS A 6 8.19 14.46 3.36
N LYS A 7 8.78 13.27 3.48
CA LYS A 7 8.24 12.02 2.91
C LYS A 7 6.97 11.57 3.65
N GLY A 8 7.00 11.62 4.99
CA GLY A 8 5.83 11.31 5.82
C GLY A 8 4.68 12.31 5.61
N LEU A 9 5.00 13.58 5.37
CA LEU A 9 4.01 14.61 5.07
C LEU A 9 3.32 14.36 3.72
N VAL A 10 4.09 14.11 2.65
CA VAL A 10 3.53 13.78 1.33
C VAL A 10 2.66 12.53 1.40
N PHE A 11 3.14 11.48 2.09
CA PHE A 11 2.36 10.26 2.29
C PHE A 11 1.04 10.54 3.00
N GLY A 12 1.06 11.24 4.14
CA GLY A 12 -0.14 11.60 4.88
C GLY A 12 -1.14 12.43 4.06
N VAL A 13 -0.64 13.41 3.30
CA VAL A 13 -1.48 14.27 2.42
C VAL A 13 -2.14 13.45 1.30
N VAL A 14 -1.41 12.54 0.67
CA VAL A 14 -1.96 11.67 -0.40
C VAL A 14 -3.09 10.79 0.16
N TRP A 15 -2.89 10.17 1.33
CA TRP A 15 -3.91 9.33 1.95
C TRP A 15 -5.15 10.11 2.39
N ILE A 16 -4.97 11.31 2.94
CA ILE A 16 -6.10 12.19 3.29
C ILE A 16 -6.85 12.59 2.01
N ALA A 17 -6.15 12.97 0.95
CA ALA A 17 -6.78 13.34 -0.32
C ALA A 17 -7.59 12.18 -0.92
N LEU A 18 -7.06 10.95 -0.90
CA LEU A 18 -7.77 9.76 -1.37
C LEU A 18 -9.04 9.48 -0.53
N GLY A 19 -8.95 9.58 0.79
CA GLY A 19 -10.11 9.39 1.68
C GLY A 19 -11.19 10.45 1.45
N VAL A 20 -10.80 11.71 1.25
CA VAL A 20 -11.73 12.81 0.95
C VAL A 20 -12.37 12.64 -0.44
N CYS A 21 -11.61 12.25 -1.45
CA CYS A 21 -12.16 11.96 -2.78
C CYS A 21 -13.19 10.83 -2.72
N ASN A 22 -12.91 9.76 -1.98
CA ASN A 22 -13.86 8.65 -1.80
C ASN A 22 -15.16 9.12 -1.10
N LEU A 23 -15.08 10.00 -0.09
CA LEU A 23 -16.27 10.62 0.52
C LEU A 23 -17.06 11.48 -0.47
N ILE A 24 -16.39 12.28 -1.30
CA ILE A 24 -17.05 13.13 -2.30
C ILE A 24 -17.80 12.27 -3.33
N ILE A 25 -17.19 11.19 -3.81
CA ILE A 25 -17.83 10.25 -4.76
C ILE A 25 -19.09 9.64 -4.13
N ASN A 26 -19.02 9.23 -2.87
CA ASN A 26 -20.18 8.70 -2.13
C ASN A 26 -21.33 9.71 -1.95
N ILE A 27 -21.04 11.02 -1.91
CA ILE A 27 -22.05 12.08 -1.79
C ILE A 27 -22.65 12.44 -3.15
N VAL A 28 -21.83 12.52 -4.20
CA VAL A 28 -22.24 12.95 -5.56
C VAL A 28 -22.95 11.84 -6.32
N SER A 29 -22.60 10.58 -6.07
CA SER A 29 -23.21 9.41 -6.71
C SER A 29 -23.52 8.35 -5.65
N PRO A 30 -24.59 8.57 -4.85
CA PRO A 30 -24.95 7.64 -3.80
C PRO A 30 -25.35 6.30 -4.40
N GLU A 31 -24.75 5.21 -3.94
CA GLU A 31 -25.15 3.88 -4.36
C GLU A 31 -26.54 3.52 -3.81
N GLU A 32 -27.36 2.83 -4.61
CA GLU A 32 -28.74 2.46 -4.26
C GLU A 32 -28.84 1.54 -3.03
N PHE A 33 -27.74 0.89 -2.63
CA PHE A 33 -27.71 -0.09 -1.55
C PHE A 33 -27.04 0.45 -0.28
N LEU A 34 -27.85 0.72 0.75
CA LEU A 34 -27.40 1.28 2.05
C LEU A 34 -26.22 0.55 2.68
N SER A 35 -26.16 -0.78 2.59
CA SER A 35 -25.06 -1.54 3.20
C SER A 35 -23.72 -1.39 2.46
N LYS A 36 -23.75 -1.02 1.18
CA LYS A 36 -22.57 -0.76 0.36
C LYS A 36 -22.05 0.66 0.62
N GLN A 37 -22.94 1.63 0.79
CA GLN A 37 -22.60 2.99 1.22
C GLN A 37 -21.96 3.04 2.62
N ILE A 38 -22.49 2.28 3.60
CA ILE A 38 -21.92 2.23 4.96
C ILE A 38 -20.49 1.65 4.93
N LYS A 39 -20.24 0.63 4.10
CA LYS A 39 -18.89 0.05 3.95
C LYS A 39 -17.90 1.04 3.36
N ASP A 40 -18.31 1.78 2.34
CA ASP A 40 -17.40 2.71 1.66
C ASP A 40 -17.06 3.92 2.53
N VAL A 41 -18.04 4.43 3.29
CA VAL A 41 -17.81 5.46 4.32
C VAL A 41 -16.87 4.96 5.42
N LEU A 42 -17.02 3.72 5.88
CA LEU A 42 -16.13 3.13 6.88
C LEU A 42 -14.68 3.04 6.36
N ILE A 43 -14.51 2.61 5.10
CA ILE A 43 -13.20 2.54 4.44
C ILE A 43 -12.57 3.93 4.37
N ALA A 44 -13.34 4.96 3.98
CA ALA A 44 -12.86 6.33 3.90
C ALA A 44 -12.39 6.86 5.27
N VAL A 45 -13.11 6.56 6.35
CA VAL A 45 -12.73 6.97 7.72
C VAL A 45 -11.41 6.33 8.14
N VAL A 46 -11.23 5.03 7.88
CA VAL A 46 -9.99 4.31 8.20
C VAL A 46 -8.81 4.89 7.40
N VAL A 47 -9.01 5.17 6.11
CA VAL A 47 -8.00 5.79 5.25
C VAL A 47 -7.57 7.16 5.77
N ILE A 48 -8.51 7.99 6.23
CA ILE A 48 -8.23 9.31 6.81
C ILE A 48 -7.46 9.19 8.13
N MET A 49 -7.79 8.22 8.99
CA MET A 49 -7.04 7.96 10.22
C MET A 49 -5.60 7.53 9.96
N ILE A 50 -5.37 6.70 8.95
CA ILE A 50 -4.01 6.30 8.55
C ILE A 50 -3.24 7.52 8.05
N GLY A 51 -3.86 8.37 7.21
CA GLY A 51 -3.24 9.60 6.72
C GLY A 51 -2.90 10.61 7.82
N SER A 52 -3.77 10.78 8.82
CA SER A 52 -3.56 11.71 9.93
C SER A 52 -2.42 11.28 10.87
N SER A 53 -2.27 9.96 11.09
CA SER A 53 -1.14 9.42 11.86
C SER A 53 0.21 9.73 11.21
N GLY A 54 0.29 9.66 9.87
CA GLY A 54 1.47 10.06 9.10
C GLY A 54 1.75 11.56 9.16
N PHE A 55 0.70 12.37 9.20
CA PHE A 55 0.79 13.83 9.33
C PHE A 55 1.35 14.26 10.70
N ILE A 56 0.90 13.66 11.80
CA ILE A 56 1.38 13.98 13.15
C ILE A 56 2.86 13.58 13.31
N ARG A 57 3.26 12.42 12.78
CA ARG A 57 4.65 11.95 12.81
C ARG A 57 5.60 12.85 12.02
N ALA A 58 5.12 13.49 10.95
CA ALA A 58 5.95 14.33 10.09
C ALA A 58 6.42 15.64 10.74
N PHE A 59 5.72 16.10 11.79
CA PHE A 59 6.03 17.34 12.52
C PHE A 59 6.79 17.13 13.84
N SER A 60 6.96 15.88 14.29
CA SER A 60 7.70 15.60 15.54
C SER A 60 9.22 15.61 15.32
N LYS A 61 9.88 16.63 15.87
CA LYS A 61 11.34 16.83 15.84
C LYS A 61 12.11 15.74 16.61
N GLN A 62 11.48 15.16 17.64
CA GLN A 62 12.11 14.17 18.53
C GLN A 62 12.20 12.81 17.84
N ALA A 63 11.10 12.37 17.20
CA ALA A 63 11.08 11.17 16.37
C ALA A 63 12.06 11.26 15.19
N THR A 64 12.15 12.40 14.51
CA THR A 64 13.07 12.55 13.36
C THR A 64 14.56 12.54 13.77
N ARG A 65 14.90 12.89 15.01
CA ARG A 65 16.28 12.89 15.50
C ARG A 65 16.72 11.50 15.97
N GLU A 66 15.82 10.73 16.57
CA GLU A 66 16.03 9.31 16.88
C GLU A 66 16.12 8.47 15.60
N ASP A 67 15.18 8.68 14.65
CA ASP A 67 15.20 8.00 13.34
C ASP A 67 16.54 8.25 12.61
N ARG A 68 17.08 9.47 12.66
CA ARG A 68 18.33 9.83 11.96
C ARG A 68 19.58 9.24 12.61
N MET A 69 19.56 8.96 13.91
CA MET A 69 20.66 8.26 14.60
C MET A 69 20.57 6.75 14.32
N GLU A 70 19.35 6.19 14.28
CA GLU A 70 19.12 4.77 13.95
C GLU A 70 19.39 4.44 12.47
N ASP A 71 19.14 5.35 11.52
CA ASP A 71 19.38 5.13 10.09
C ASP A 71 20.88 5.11 9.72
N GLN A 72 21.75 5.64 10.59
CA GLN A 72 23.20 5.64 10.36
C GLN A 72 23.91 4.39 10.92
N ASP A 73 23.21 3.56 11.68
CA ASP A 73 23.75 2.28 12.14
C ASP A 73 23.67 1.25 11.00
N GLU A 74 24.82 0.73 10.59
CA GLU A 74 24.96 -0.28 9.55
C GLU A 74 24.09 -1.51 9.83
N ARG A 75 23.93 -1.87 11.12
CA ARG A 75 23.08 -3.01 11.51
C ARG A 75 21.62 -2.76 11.20
N ASN A 76 21.14 -1.55 11.45
CA ASN A 76 19.77 -1.17 11.15
C ASN A 76 19.53 -1.04 9.64
N GLN A 77 20.50 -0.55 8.88
CA GLN A 77 20.41 -0.55 7.41
C GLN A 77 20.30 -1.98 6.85
N LEU A 78 21.15 -2.89 7.31
CA LEU A 78 21.09 -4.30 6.91
C LEU A 78 19.75 -4.94 7.31
N LEU A 79 19.28 -4.67 8.53
CA LEU A 79 17.98 -5.16 9.01
C LEU A 79 16.83 -4.61 8.17
N ALA A 80 16.86 -3.33 7.80
CA ALA A 80 15.87 -2.70 6.95
C ALA A 80 15.84 -3.32 5.54
N LEU A 81 17.01 -3.58 4.94
CA LEU A 81 17.13 -4.25 3.65
C LEU A 81 16.61 -5.69 3.70
N LYS A 82 17.00 -6.47 4.71
CA LYS A 82 16.50 -7.84 4.92
C LYS A 82 15.00 -7.87 5.14
N THR A 83 14.48 -6.95 5.95
CA THR A 83 13.05 -6.81 6.20
C THR A 83 12.31 -6.51 4.90
N LYS A 84 12.74 -5.50 4.13
CA LYS A 84 12.13 -5.16 2.83
C LYS A 84 12.15 -6.34 1.85
N ALA A 85 13.27 -7.05 1.74
CA ALA A 85 13.39 -8.22 0.88
C ALA A 85 12.46 -9.36 1.32
N LEU A 86 12.36 -9.62 2.62
CA LEU A 86 11.45 -10.64 3.16
C LEU A 86 9.98 -10.22 2.96
N THR A 87 9.64 -8.96 3.21
CA THR A 87 8.29 -8.42 2.98
C THR A 87 7.88 -8.60 1.52
N LEU A 88 8.76 -8.26 0.57
CA LEU A 88 8.50 -8.47 -0.86
C LEU A 88 8.28 -9.96 -1.19
N LYS A 89 9.12 -10.86 -0.67
CA LYS A 89 8.94 -12.31 -0.87
C LYS A 89 7.60 -12.82 -0.32
N ILE A 90 7.23 -12.40 0.88
CA ILE A 90 5.94 -12.76 1.48
C ILE A 90 4.79 -12.20 0.63
N PHE A 91 4.92 -10.96 0.14
CA PHE A 91 3.90 -10.31 -0.68
C PHE A 91 3.69 -11.05 -2.02
N TYR A 92 4.78 -11.45 -2.70
CA TYR A 92 4.71 -12.33 -3.86
C TYR A 92 4.00 -13.65 -3.55
N GLY A 93 4.32 -14.27 -2.41
CA GLY A 93 3.65 -15.48 -1.95
C GLY A 93 2.15 -15.29 -1.73
N CYS A 94 1.74 -14.23 -1.03
CA CYS A 94 0.33 -13.91 -0.78
C CYS A 94 -0.44 -13.67 -2.08
N LEU A 95 0.11 -12.88 -3.02
CA LEU A 95 -0.52 -12.62 -4.31
C LEU A 95 -0.59 -13.89 -5.16
N GLY A 96 0.48 -14.70 -5.18
CA GLY A 96 0.49 -15.99 -5.87
C GLY A 96 -0.57 -16.96 -5.32
N MET A 97 -0.68 -17.06 -3.99
CA MET A 97 -1.73 -17.85 -3.34
C MET A 97 -3.13 -17.34 -3.64
N SER A 98 -3.32 -16.01 -3.68
CA SER A 98 -4.60 -15.40 -4.07
C SER A 98 -4.98 -15.74 -5.51
N ALA A 99 -4.02 -15.68 -6.45
CA ALA A 99 -4.25 -16.05 -7.84
C ALA A 99 -4.61 -17.54 -7.99
N ILE A 100 -3.85 -18.44 -7.33
CA ILE A 100 -4.14 -19.88 -7.34
C ILE A 100 -5.50 -20.17 -6.72
N GLY A 101 -5.80 -19.55 -5.57
CA GLY A 101 -7.07 -19.67 -4.88
C GLY A 101 -8.25 -19.21 -5.72
N ALA A 102 -8.09 -18.12 -6.49
CA ALA A 102 -9.13 -17.63 -7.38
C ALA A 102 -9.42 -18.60 -8.54
N VAL A 103 -8.38 -19.21 -9.14
CA VAL A 103 -8.56 -20.22 -10.19
C VAL A 103 -9.23 -21.48 -9.63
N ALA A 104 -8.81 -21.94 -8.45
CA ALA A 104 -9.42 -23.09 -7.78
C ALA A 104 -10.88 -22.82 -7.41
N GLY A 105 -11.18 -21.64 -6.87
CA GLY A 105 -12.53 -21.21 -6.54
C GLY A 105 -13.45 -21.13 -7.75
N TYR A 106 -12.95 -20.60 -8.87
CA TYR A 106 -13.69 -20.59 -10.13
C TYR A 106 -14.04 -22.01 -10.59
N LYS A 107 -13.08 -22.93 -10.61
CA LYS A 107 -13.31 -24.32 -11.03
C LYS A 107 -14.28 -25.10 -10.13
N LEU A 108 -14.38 -24.74 -8.85
CA LEU A 108 -15.24 -25.46 -7.90
C LEU A 108 -16.66 -24.89 -7.83
N THR A 109 -16.83 -23.58 -8.06
CA THR A 109 -18.11 -22.88 -7.84
C THR A 109 -18.75 -22.38 -9.14
N ASP A 110 -18.02 -22.34 -10.26
CA ASP A 110 -18.43 -21.72 -11.54
C ASP A 110 -18.97 -20.29 -11.38
N ASN A 111 -18.58 -19.61 -10.30
CA ASN A 111 -19.03 -18.27 -10.01
C ASN A 111 -18.11 -17.24 -10.68
N PRO A 112 -18.63 -16.34 -11.54
CA PRO A 112 -17.83 -15.32 -12.20
C PRO A 112 -17.17 -14.32 -11.23
N ALA A 113 -17.59 -14.25 -9.97
CA ALA A 113 -16.98 -13.41 -8.94
C ALA A 113 -15.49 -13.73 -8.66
N TRP A 114 -15.01 -14.92 -9.03
CA TRP A 114 -13.59 -15.28 -8.89
C TRP A 114 -12.68 -14.64 -9.95
N ILE A 115 -13.23 -14.28 -11.11
CA ILE A 115 -12.50 -13.67 -12.22
C ILE A 115 -11.85 -12.33 -11.82
N PRO A 116 -12.58 -11.35 -11.22
CA PRO A 116 -11.96 -10.09 -10.82
C PRO A 116 -10.84 -10.28 -9.79
N ILE A 117 -11.01 -11.21 -8.84
CA ILE A 117 -9.99 -11.53 -7.82
C ILE A 117 -8.70 -12.02 -8.48
N PHE A 118 -8.82 -12.95 -9.44
CA PHE A 118 -7.67 -13.43 -10.20
C PHE A 118 -7.01 -12.29 -11.01
N THR A 119 -7.79 -11.49 -11.72
CA THR A 119 -7.25 -10.40 -12.55
C THR A 119 -6.49 -9.37 -11.73
N VAL A 120 -6.99 -8.97 -10.55
CA VAL A 120 -6.29 -8.02 -9.68
C VAL A 120 -4.97 -8.61 -9.18
N ALA A 121 -4.99 -9.85 -8.71
CA ALA A 121 -3.77 -10.53 -8.25
C ALA A 121 -2.73 -10.67 -9.37
N ALA A 122 -3.16 -11.05 -10.57
CA ALA A 122 -2.30 -11.22 -11.73
C ALA A 122 -1.68 -9.89 -12.21
N VAL A 123 -2.47 -8.82 -12.26
CA VAL A 123 -1.98 -7.47 -12.65
C VAL A 123 -0.96 -6.96 -11.64
N LEU A 124 -1.23 -7.10 -10.34
CA LEU A 124 -0.29 -6.68 -9.29
C LEU A 124 1.02 -7.46 -9.33
N LEU A 125 0.96 -8.79 -9.50
CA LEU A 125 2.14 -9.63 -9.68
C LEU A 125 2.95 -9.20 -10.90
N GLY A 126 2.29 -9.01 -12.05
CA GLY A 126 2.94 -8.57 -13.28
C GLY A 126 3.64 -7.23 -13.12
N LEU A 127 2.97 -6.25 -12.50
CA LEU A 127 3.54 -4.93 -12.25
C LEU A 127 4.77 -5.00 -11.33
N LEU A 128 4.69 -5.78 -10.24
CA LEU A 128 5.82 -5.97 -9.34
C LEU A 128 7.03 -6.59 -10.05
N LEU A 129 6.82 -7.64 -10.85
CA LEU A 129 7.88 -8.28 -11.61
C LEU A 129 8.50 -7.34 -12.65
N LEU A 130 7.68 -6.51 -13.31
CA LEU A 130 8.16 -5.50 -14.25
C LEU A 130 9.00 -4.44 -13.55
N VAL A 131 8.55 -3.93 -12.39
CA VAL A 131 9.31 -2.95 -11.61
C VAL A 131 10.61 -3.56 -11.12
N GLU A 132 10.59 -4.78 -10.60
CA GLU A 132 11.79 -5.50 -10.15
C GLU A 132 12.79 -5.68 -11.29
N LEU A 133 12.31 -6.05 -12.49
CA LEU A 133 13.13 -6.18 -13.69
C LEU A 133 13.76 -4.84 -14.10
N ILE A 134 12.97 -3.75 -14.16
CA ILE A 134 13.47 -2.42 -14.53
C ILE A 134 14.52 -1.95 -13.52
N VAL A 135 14.24 -2.12 -12.23
CA VAL A 135 15.16 -1.73 -11.14
C VAL A 135 16.44 -2.56 -11.20
N SER A 136 16.34 -3.88 -11.45
CA SER A 136 17.49 -4.76 -11.61
C SER A 136 18.39 -4.29 -12.75
N ILE A 137 17.81 -4.03 -13.93
CA ILE A 137 18.55 -3.55 -15.11
C ILE A 137 19.20 -2.19 -14.84
N TYR A 138 18.50 -1.29 -14.14
CA TYR A 138 19.04 0.03 -13.81
C TYR A 138 20.28 -0.08 -12.92
N TYR A 139 20.21 -0.89 -11.85
CA TYR A 139 21.33 -1.02 -10.92
C TYR A 139 22.49 -1.80 -11.52
N GLU A 140 22.22 -2.85 -12.30
CA GLU A 140 23.25 -3.62 -13.01
C GLU A 140 24.00 -2.76 -14.04
N ARG A 141 23.35 -1.77 -14.67
CA ARG A 141 24.03 -0.80 -15.54
C ARG A 141 24.78 0.31 -14.81
N SER A 142 24.46 0.55 -13.54
CA SER A 142 25.05 1.64 -12.75
C SER A 142 26.25 1.22 -11.90
N MET A 143 26.47 -0.10 -11.73
CA MET A 143 27.67 -0.69 -11.16
C MET A 143 28.75 -0.88 -12.23
#